data_AF-A0A919LQ32-F1
#
_entry.id   AF-A0A919LQ32-F1
#
_cell.length_a   1.000
_cell.length_b   1.000
_cell.length_c   1.000
_cell.angle_alpha   90.00
_cell.angle_beta   90.00
_cell.angle_gamma   90.00
#
_symmetry.space_group_name_H-M   'P 1'
#
loop_
_entity.id
_entity.type
_entity.pdbx_description
1 polymer ?
#
loop_
_entity_poly.entity_id
_entity_poly.type
_entity_poly.pdbx_seq_one_letter_code
_entity_poly.pdbx_strand_id
1 'polypeptide(L)'
;MEKFQFRRGCPVGNLLQEAPLLPETFPQRLMAIPAAWESRVARCLREAQAAGAIASDASPQALARVLDRLGRRGDARRAGPVCRTA
;
A
#
# COMPACT_ATOMS: atom_id res chain seq x y z
N MET A 1 -7.63 -13.95 5.80
CA MET A 1 -8.31 -13.27 4.67
C MET A 1 -9.40 -14.13 4.05
N GLU A 2 -9.16 -15.44 3.87
CA GLU A 2 -10.13 -16.41 3.35
C GLU A 2 -11.44 -16.48 4.16
N LYS A 3 -11.38 -16.44 5.50
CA LYS A 3 -12.57 -16.34 6.39
C LYS A 3 -13.46 -15.12 6.14
N PHE A 4 -12.94 -14.10 5.47
CA PHE A 4 -13.69 -12.89 5.07
C PHE A 4 -13.86 -12.80 3.56
N GLN A 5 -13.64 -13.90 2.83
CA GLN A 5 -13.77 -14.00 1.38
C GLN A 5 -13.00 -12.91 0.63
N PHE A 6 -11.85 -12.48 1.18
CA PHE A 6 -11.04 -11.38 0.62
C PHE A 6 -11.78 -10.04 0.48
N ARG A 7 -12.91 -9.85 1.18
CA ARG A 7 -13.72 -8.61 1.13
C ARG A 7 -13.17 -7.47 2.00
N ARG A 8 -12.06 -7.70 2.71
CA ARG A 8 -11.42 -6.70 3.59
C ARG A 8 -10.04 -6.38 3.04
N GLY A 9 -9.87 -5.15 2.56
CA GLY A 9 -8.61 -4.60 2.07
C GLY A 9 -7.77 -3.93 3.17
N CYS A 10 -6.76 -3.18 2.75
CA CYS A 10 -5.94 -2.36 3.65
C CYS A 10 -6.74 -1.15 4.15
N PRO A 11 -6.98 -0.99 5.46
CA PRO A 11 -7.73 0.16 5.99
C PRO A 11 -7.10 1.51 5.65
N VAL A 12 -5.76 1.58 5.66
CA VAL A 12 -5.00 2.80 5.28
C VAL A 12 -5.20 3.12 3.80
N GLY A 13 -5.19 2.11 2.93
CA GLY A 13 -5.45 2.28 1.50
C GLY A 13 -6.87 2.78 1.23
N ASN A 14 -7.87 2.19 1.89
CA ASN A 14 -9.26 2.60 1.77
C ASN A 14 -9.46 4.05 2.24
N LEU A 15 -8.96 4.41 3.43
CA LEU A 15 -9.09 5.77 3.97
C LEU A 15 -8.36 6.83 3.14
N LEU A 16 -7.22 6.48 2.53
CA LEU A 16 -6.51 7.38 1.62
C LEU A 16 -7.25 7.61 0.30
N GLN A 17 -8.07 6.65 -0.18
CA GLN A 17 -8.94 6.84 -1.35
C GLN A 17 -10.11 7.78 -1.03
N GLU A 18 -10.66 7.68 0.18
CA GLU A 18 -11.74 8.55 0.69
C GLU A 18 -11.22 9.88 1.27
N ALA A 19 -9.91 10.17 1.14
CA ALA A 19 -9.27 11.35 1.71
C ALA A 19 -9.97 12.69 1.39
N PRO A 20 -10.55 12.93 0.19
CA PRO A 20 -11.29 14.17 -0.09
C PRO A 20 -12.53 14.39 0.79
N LEU A 21 -13.04 13.34 1.44
CA LEU A 21 -14.22 13.36 2.30
C LEU A 21 -13.86 13.45 3.80
N LEU A 22 -12.57 13.44 4.13
CA LEU A 22 -12.07 13.44 5.51
C LEU A 22 -11.66 14.85 5.97
N PRO A 23 -11.66 15.12 7.29
CA PRO A 23 -11.09 16.36 7.83
C PRO A 23 -9.63 16.54 7.40
N GLU A 24 -9.20 17.77 7.14
CA GLU A 24 -7.91 18.08 6.52
C GLU A 24 -6.67 17.57 7.30
N THR A 25 -6.82 17.32 8.60
CA THR A 25 -5.75 16.74 9.44
C THR A 25 -5.56 15.24 9.25
N PHE A 26 -6.53 14.52 8.69
CA PHE A 26 -6.50 13.06 8.52
C PHE A 26 -5.55 12.61 7.41
N PRO A 27 -5.60 13.18 6.18
CA PRO A 27 -4.70 12.77 5.10
C PRO A 27 -3.23 12.86 5.48
N GLN A 28 -2.81 13.93 6.19
CA GLN A 28 -1.42 14.10 6.63
C GLN A 28 -0.98 12.97 7.56
N ARG A 29 -1.82 12.62 8.54
CA ARG A 29 -1.55 11.52 9.49
C ARG A 29 -1.55 10.16 8.77
N LEU A 30 -2.47 9.96 7.84
CA LEU A 30 -2.55 8.74 7.05
C LEU A 30 -1.34 8.56 6.15
N MET A 31 -0.81 9.63 5.55
CA MET A 31 0.38 9.58 4.69
C MET A 31 1.67 9.25 5.45
N ALA A 32 1.74 9.50 6.76
CA ALA A 32 2.88 9.10 7.58
C ALA A 32 3.03 7.57 7.67
N ILE A 33 1.93 6.84 7.57
CA ILE A 33 1.93 5.37 7.69
C ILE A 33 2.61 4.70 6.49
N PRO A 34 2.21 4.97 5.22
CA PRO A 34 2.93 4.50 4.04
C PRO A 34 4.39 4.92 4.03
N ALA A 35 4.72 6.15 4.45
CA ALA A 35 6.11 6.61 4.51
C ALA A 35 6.96 5.75 5.47
N ALA A 36 6.40 5.39 6.64
CA ALA A 36 7.06 4.49 7.58
C ALA A 36 7.21 3.07 7.00
N TRP A 37 6.22 2.59 6.24
CA TRP A 37 6.31 1.28 5.56
C TRP A 37 7.36 1.27 4.46
N GLU A 38 7.41 2.31 3.61
CA GLU A 38 8.42 2.48 2.57
C GLU A 38 9.84 2.41 3.15
N SER A 39 10.10 3.11 4.27
CA SER A 39 11.41 3.08 4.94
C SER A 39 11.79 1.68 5.41
N ARG A 40 10.83 0.93 5.97
CA ARG A 40 11.05 -0.45 6.44
C ARG A 40 11.31 -1.39 5.29
N VAL A 41 10.55 -1.30 4.21
CA VAL A 41 10.75 -2.11 2.99
C VAL A 41 12.10 -1.80 2.36
N ALA A 42 12.48 -0.52 2.25
CA ALA A 42 13.78 -0.12 1.73
C ALA A 42 14.94 -0.68 2.57
N ARG A 43 14.78 -0.79 3.90
CA ARG A 43 15.77 -1.45 4.76
C ARG A 43 15.89 -2.94 4.44
N CYS A 44 14.78 -3.66 4.36
CA CYS A 44 14.80 -5.08 4.00
C CYS A 44 15.44 -5.31 2.61
N LEU A 45 15.18 -4.42 1.66
CA LEU A 45 15.77 -4.49 0.32
C LEU A 45 17.29 -4.23 0.33
N ARG A 46 17.79 -3.33 1.19
CA ARG A 46 19.24 -3.15 1.40
C ARG A 46 19.88 -4.39 2.00
N GLU A 47 19.23 -5.03 2.97
CA GLU A 47 19.69 -6.28 3.56
C GLU A 47 19.73 -7.40 2.51
N ALA A 48 18.70 -7.49 1.65
CA ALA A 48 18.67 -8.43 0.53
C ALA A 48 19.77 -8.18 -0.51
N GLN A 49 20.12 -6.92 -0.79
CA GLN A 49 21.26 -6.58 -1.64
C GLN A 49 22.59 -7.00 -1.04
N ALA A 50 22.79 -6.73 0.25
CA ALA A 50 24.00 -7.14 0.95
C ALA A 50 24.17 -8.67 0.96
N ALA A 51 23.05 -9.41 0.96
CA ALA A 51 23.03 -10.86 0.84
C ALA A 51 23.13 -11.38 -0.61
N GLY A 52 23.20 -10.51 -1.61
CA GLY A 52 23.25 -10.89 -3.03
C GLY A 52 21.94 -11.46 -3.59
N ALA A 53 20.82 -11.32 -2.88
CA ALA A 53 19.52 -11.85 -3.30
C ALA A 53 18.83 -10.98 -4.36
N ILE A 54 19.20 -9.70 -4.47
CA ILE A 54 18.73 -8.80 -5.52
C ILE A 54 19.90 -8.02 -6.12
N ALA A 55 19.74 -7.55 -7.36
CA ALA A 55 20.79 -6.90 -8.11
C ALA A 55 21.35 -5.64 -7.39
N SER A 56 22.66 -5.46 -7.46
CA SER A 56 23.38 -4.37 -6.76
C SER A 56 23.15 -2.99 -7.37
N ASP A 57 22.73 -2.93 -8.63
CA ASP A 57 22.35 -1.70 -9.34
C ASP A 57 20.91 -1.26 -9.08
N ALA A 58 20.08 -2.14 -8.51
CA ALA A 58 18.74 -1.78 -8.11
C ALA A 58 18.76 -0.74 -6.98
N SER A 59 17.84 0.23 -6.98
CA SER A 59 17.70 1.16 -5.86
C SER A 59 16.66 0.63 -4.85
N PRO A 60 17.04 0.28 -3.61
CA PRO A 60 16.10 -0.18 -2.57
C PRO A 60 14.97 0.81 -2.29
N GLN A 61 15.29 2.11 -2.31
CA GLN A 61 14.31 3.17 -2.09
C GLN A 61 13.33 3.27 -3.26
N ALA A 62 13.82 3.20 -4.51
CA ALA A 62 12.94 3.21 -5.67
C ALA A 62 12.02 1.98 -5.71
N LEU A 63 12.57 0.80 -5.40
CA LEU A 63 11.81 -0.44 -5.30
C LEU A 63 10.76 -0.37 -4.17
N ALA A 64 11.13 0.12 -2.99
CA ALA A 64 10.19 0.30 -1.88
C ALA A 64 9.03 1.24 -2.24
N ARG A 65 9.31 2.35 -2.93
CA ARG A 65 8.27 3.28 -3.43
C ARG A 65 7.33 2.62 -4.42
N VAL A 66 7.86 1.80 -5.33
CA VAL A 66 7.04 1.06 -6.29
C VAL A 66 6.16 0.04 -5.57
N LEU A 67 6.72 -0.74 -4.65
CA LEU A 67 5.98 -1.71 -3.85
C LEU A 67 4.87 -1.05 -3.01
N ASP A 68 5.16 0.07 -2.36
CA ASP A 68 4.17 0.83 -1.60
C ASP A 68 3.02 1.34 -2.50
N ARG A 69 3.34 1.88 -3.69
CA ARG A 69 2.33 2.31 -4.67
C ARG A 69 1.48 1.15 -5.20
N LEU A 70 2.08 -0.02 -5.41
CA LEU A 70 1.35 -1.21 -5.84
C LEU A 70 0.44 -1.73 -4.73
N GLY A 71 0.92 -1.79 -3.49
CA GLY A 71 0.14 -2.21 -2.33
C GLY A 71 -1.04 -1.28 -2.01
N ARG A 72 -0.88 0.04 -2.21
CA ARG A 72 -1.99 1.01 -2.07
C ARG A 72 -3.05 0.93 -3.16
N ARG A 73 -2.71 0.38 -4.33
CA ARG A 73 -3.69 0.10 -5.40
C ARG A 73 -4.51 -1.15 -5.15
N GLY A 74 -4.27 -1.85 -4.03
CA GLY A 74 -4.93 -3.10 -3.63
C GLY A 74 -6.35 -3.23 -4.18
N ASP A 75 -6.45 -3.96 -5.28
CA ASP A 75 -7.57 -4.79 -5.69
C ASP A 75 -8.98 -4.16 -5.65
N ALA A 76 -9.12 -2.87 -6.00
CA ALA A 76 -10.43 -2.28 -6.30
C ALA A 76 -11.13 -2.89 -7.53
N ARG A 77 -10.59 -3.98 -8.13
CA ARG A 77 -11.15 -4.65 -9.30
C ARG A 77 -11.32 -6.17 -9.11
N ARG A 78 -12.04 -6.61 -8.08
CA ARG A 78 -13.02 -7.73 -8.19
C ARG A 78 -13.92 -7.86 -6.94
N ALA A 79 -14.76 -6.87 -6.70
CA ALA A 79 -16.11 -7.12 -6.22
C ALA A 79 -17.03 -6.45 -7.24
N GLY A 80 -17.83 -7.23 -7.95
CA GLY A 80 -18.70 -6.77 -9.02
C GLY A 80 -19.74 -5.71 -8.57
N PRO A 81 -20.55 -5.20 -9.51
CA PRO A 81 -21.54 -4.17 -9.22
C PRO A 81 -22.58 -4.74 -8.26
N VAL A 82 -22.54 -4.36 -6.98
CA VAL A 82 -23.64 -4.65 -6.06
C VAL A 82 -24.65 -3.51 -6.18
N CYS A 83 -25.65 -3.75 -7.02
CA CYS A 83 -26.97 -3.14 -7.04
C CYS A 83 -27.05 -1.61 -7.01
N ARG A 84 -27.04 -1.03 -8.22
CA ARG A 84 -27.72 0.23 -8.50
C ARG A 84 -29.12 -0.10 -9.04
N THR A 85 -30.05 -0.47 -8.17
CA THR A 85 -31.51 -0.47 -8.40
C THR A 85 -32.24 -0.78 -7.09
N ALA A 86 -32.75 0.25 -6.44
CA ALA A 86 -34.10 0.40 -5.88
C ALA A 86 -34.20 1.83 -5.33
#